data_AF-A0A942H4N1-F1
#
_entry.id   AF-A0A942H4N1-F1
#
_cell.length_a   1.000
_cell.length_b   1.000
_cell.length_c   1.000
_cell.angle_alpha   90.00
_cell.angle_beta   90.00
_cell.angle_gamma   90.00
#
_symmetry.space_group_name_H-M   'P 1'
#
loop_
_entity.id
_entity.type
_entity.pdbx_description
1 polymer ?
#
loop_
_entity_poly.entity_id
_entity_poly.type
_entity_poly.pdbx_seq_one_letter_code
_entity_poly.pdbx_strand_id
1 'polypeptide(L)'
;MPETTYFAQIYQPTWVALVRAIGEERVGDWMYMFSLNGTGFPTIHAYKHYDTRRYVYLSDDGLFWARDVETFCSITAQTAFKSADVEGHF
;
A
#
# COMPACT_ATOMS: atom_id res chain seq x y z
N MET A 1 26.13 7.39 -5.80
CA MET A 1 24.66 7.53 -5.94
C MET A 1 24.12 7.70 -4.53
N PRO A 2 23.23 8.66 -4.25
CA PRO A 2 22.69 8.78 -2.90
C PRO A 2 21.92 7.49 -2.60
N GLU A 3 22.34 6.81 -1.54
CA GLU A 3 21.67 5.69 -0.94
C GLU A 3 20.28 6.13 -0.46
N THR A 4 19.23 5.79 -1.23
CA THR A 4 17.84 6.08 -0.86
C THR A 4 17.51 5.33 0.42
N THR A 5 17.63 6.03 1.54
CA THR A 5 17.30 5.50 2.85
C THR A 5 15.82 5.69 3.10
N TYR A 6 15.09 4.58 3.22
CA TYR A 6 13.67 4.57 3.55
C TYR A 6 13.51 4.50 5.07
N PHE A 7 12.71 5.40 5.65
CA PHE A 7 12.38 5.32 7.07
C PHE A 7 10.96 4.79 7.24
N ALA A 8 10.82 3.70 8.00
CA ALA A 8 9.52 3.25 8.44
C ALA A 8 9.09 4.10 9.66
N GLN A 9 8.02 4.88 9.51
CA GLN A 9 7.45 5.66 10.62
C GLN A 9 6.05 5.14 10.95
N ILE A 10 5.74 5.04 12.24
CA ILE A 10 4.39 4.75 12.73
C ILE A 10 3.63 6.07 12.81
N TYR A 11 3.11 6.53 11.67
CA TYR A 11 2.13 7.62 11.63
C TYR A 11 0.74 7.12 12.04
N GLN A 12 -0.16 8.04 12.41
CA GLN A 12 -1.59 7.72 12.47
C GLN A 12 -2.02 7.13 11.11
N PRO A 13 -2.70 5.98 11.09
CA PRO A 13 -3.03 5.29 9.84
C PRO A 13 -4.01 6.12 8.99
N THR A 14 -3.65 6.40 7.73
CA THR A 14 -4.51 7.10 6.78
C THR A 14 -5.41 6.13 6.02
N TRP A 15 -6.54 5.73 6.62
CA TRP A 15 -7.46 4.78 5.99
C TRP A 15 -8.21 5.30 4.76
N VAL A 16 -8.24 6.62 4.54
CA VAL A 16 -9.02 7.26 3.45
C VAL A 16 -8.66 6.71 2.08
N ALA A 17 -7.36 6.55 1.79
CA ALA A 17 -6.89 6.02 0.51
C ALA A 17 -7.33 4.57 0.29
N LEU A 18 -7.26 3.74 1.35
CA LEU A 18 -7.70 2.35 1.29
C LEU A 18 -9.21 2.25 1.12
N VAL A 19 -10.00 3.00 1.89
CA VAL A 19 -11.48 3.03 1.78
C VAL A 19 -11.91 3.38 0.35
N ARG A 20 -11.29 4.38 -0.27
CA ARG A 20 -11.57 4.75 -1.67
C ARG A 20 -11.24 3.64 -2.67
N ALA A 21 -10.21 2.84 -2.37
CA ALA A 21 -9.70 1.82 -3.26
C ALA A 21 -10.52 0.51 -3.22
N ILE A 22 -11.02 0.11 -2.05
CA ILE A 22 -11.70 -1.20 -1.87
C ILE A 22 -13.12 -1.14 -1.34
N GLY A 23 -13.62 0.06 -1.00
CA GLY A 23 -14.92 0.22 -0.35
C GLY A 23 -14.84 0.09 1.18
N GLU A 24 -15.71 0.82 1.88
CA GLU A 24 -15.75 0.84 3.35
C GLU A 24 -16.05 -0.55 3.93
N GLU A 25 -16.86 -1.33 3.24
CA GLU A 25 -17.29 -2.67 3.66
C GLU A 25 -16.15 -3.70 3.69
N ARG A 26 -15.05 -3.46 2.95
CA ARG A 26 -13.91 -4.37 2.86
C ARG A 26 -12.69 -3.92 3.66
N VAL A 27 -12.68 -2.69 4.18
CA VAL A 27 -11.53 -2.13 4.93
C VAL A 27 -11.29 -2.85 6.25
N GLY A 28 -12.33 -3.45 6.84
CA GLY A 28 -12.22 -4.24 8.07
C GLY A 28 -11.26 -5.43 7.97
N ASP A 29 -11.02 -5.94 6.76
CA ASP A 29 -10.13 -7.08 6.53
C ASP A 29 -8.65 -6.69 6.44
N TRP A 30 -8.32 -5.41 6.64
CA TRP A 30 -6.97 -4.87 6.47
C TRP A 30 -6.42 -4.27 7.75
N MET A 31 -5.13 -4.48 7.96
CA MET A 31 -4.37 -3.95 9.07
C MET A 31 -3.33 -2.97 8.55
N TYR A 32 -3.30 -1.76 9.09
CA TYR A 32 -2.19 -0.85 8.83
C TYR A 32 -0.92 -1.38 9.50
N MET A 33 0.20 -1.36 8.77
CA MET A 33 1.46 -1.90 9.25
C MET A 33 2.50 -0.80 9.50
N PHE A 34 2.79 0.00 8.48
CA PHE A 34 3.79 1.07 8.54
C PHE A 34 3.60 2.03 7.35
N SER A 35 4.28 3.17 7.41
CA SER A 35 4.45 4.07 6.26
C SER A 35 5.92 4.16 5.87
N LEU A 36 6.16 4.32 4.57
CA LEU A 36 7.46 4.60 3.98
C LEU A 36 7.46 6.04 3.49
N ASN A 37 8.48 6.77 3.88
CA ASN A 37 8.77 8.09 3.36
C ASN A 37 10.20 8.14 2.82
N GLY A 38 10.43 9.02 1.86
CA GLY A 38 11.73 9.18 1.21
C GLY A 38 11.70 10.26 0.13
N THR A 39 12.84 10.51 -0.49
CA THR A 39 12.97 11.49 -1.57
C THR A 39 12.64 10.84 -2.92
N GLY A 40 11.71 11.43 -3.68
CA GLY A 40 11.39 11.00 -5.05
C GLY A 40 10.13 10.15 -5.21
N PHE A 41 9.40 9.88 -4.13
CA PHE A 41 8.09 9.21 -4.15
C PHE A 41 7.20 9.79 -3.04
N PRO A 42 5.85 9.72 -3.16
CA PRO A 42 4.95 10.17 -2.10
C PRO A 42 5.09 9.30 -0.84
N THR A 43 4.51 9.73 0.28
CA THR A 43 4.35 8.81 1.42
C THR A 43 3.55 7.59 0.97
N ILE A 44 4.06 6.40 1.25
CA ILE A 44 3.42 5.12 0.92
C ILE A 44 3.03 4.40 2.20
N HIS A 45 1.76 4.09 2.35
CA HIS A 45 1.20 3.32 3.46
C HIS A 45 1.11 1.84 3.10
N ALA A 46 1.60 0.99 3.97
CA ALA A 46 1.52 -0.46 3.83
C ALA A 46 0.35 -1.02 4.65
N TYR A 47 -0.58 -1.66 3.95
CA TYR A 47 -1.71 -2.38 4.52
C TYR A 47 -1.51 -3.87 4.32
N LYS A 48 -1.78 -4.65 5.36
CA LYS A 48 -1.71 -6.10 5.32
C LYS A 48 -3.11 -6.68 5.43
N HIS A 49 -3.49 -7.52 4.49
CA HIS A 49 -4.74 -8.26 4.57
C HIS A 49 -4.68 -9.30 5.70
N TYR A 50 -5.76 -9.42 6.46
CA TYR A 50 -5.83 -10.24 7.66
C TYR A 50 -5.68 -11.73 7.34
N ASP A 51 -6.47 -12.24 6.39
CA ASP A 51 -6.52 -13.67 6.06
C ASP A 51 -5.32 -14.10 5.21
N THR A 52 -5.06 -13.37 4.13
CA THR A 52 -4.03 -13.76 3.15
C THR A 52 -2.63 -13.35 3.57
N ARG A 53 -2.50 -12.48 4.58
CA ARG A 53 -1.23 -11.88 5.06
C ARG A 53 -0.46 -11.12 4.00
N ARG A 54 -1.06 -10.83 2.84
CA ARG A 54 -0.46 -10.11 1.73
C ARG A 54 -0.54 -8.61 1.94
N TYR A 55 0.34 -7.89 1.27
CA TYR A 55 0.49 -6.44 1.43
C TYR A 55 -0.01 -5.69 0.21
N VAL A 56 -0.64 -4.55 0.47
CA VAL A 56 -0.95 -3.51 -0.50
C VAL A 56 -0.26 -2.24 -0.04
N TYR A 57 0.33 -1.52 -0.99
CA TYR A 57 0.98 -0.25 -0.75
C TYR A 57 0.23 0.86 -1.49
N LEU A 58 -0.18 1.89 -0.76
CA LEU A 58 -1.00 2.98 -1.26
C LEU A 58 -0.41 4.32 -0.82
N SER A 59 -0.36 5.29 -1.72
CA SER A 59 -0.07 6.68 -1.36
C SER A 59 -1.33 7.44 -0.94
N ASP A 60 -1.16 8.62 -0.32
CA ASP A 60 -2.26 9.46 0.17
C ASP A 60 -3.29 9.84 -0.92
N ASP A 61 -2.86 9.92 -2.18
CA ASP A 61 -3.69 10.17 -3.36
C ASP A 61 -4.43 8.93 -3.89
N GLY A 62 -4.22 7.75 -3.29
CA GLY A 62 -4.90 6.51 -3.63
C GLY A 62 -4.25 5.73 -4.78
N LEU A 63 -3.02 6.09 -5.18
CA LEU A 63 -2.27 5.31 -6.16
C LEU A 63 -1.64 4.08 -5.50
N PHE A 64 -1.69 2.96 -6.21
CA PHE A 64 -1.07 1.72 -5.76
C PHE A 64 0.40 1.70 -6.14
N TRP A 65 1.22 1.12 -5.28
CA TRP A 65 2.65 1.00 -5.49
C TRP A 65 3.11 -0.45 -5.32
N ALA A 66 4.12 -0.83 -6.10
CA ALA A 66 4.89 -2.04 -5.86
C ALA A 66 6.31 -1.65 -5.50
N ARG A 67 6.89 -2.43 -4.58
CA ARG A 67 8.32 -2.37 -4.32
C ARG A 67 9.05 -3.12 -5.45
N ASP A 68 9.83 -2.38 -6.22
CA ASP A 68 10.85 -2.90 -7.11
C ASP A 68 12.17 -3.07 -6.34
N VAL A 69 13.14 -3.78 -6.92
CA VAL A 69 14.42 -4.15 -6.27
C VAL A 69 15.14 -2.92 -5.71
N GLU A 70 15.03 -1.78 -6.41
CA GLU A 70 15.74 -0.54 -6.06
C GLU A 70 14.81 0.65 -5.80
N THR A 71 13.51 0.57 -6.13
CA THR A 71 12.60 1.72 -6.00
C THR A 71 11.12 1.33 -5.79
N PHE A 72 10.24 2.32 -5.65
CA PHE A 72 8.79 2.12 -5.73
C PHE A 72 8.26 2.58 -7.09
N CYS A 73 7.43 1.75 -7.72
CA CYS A 73 6.78 2.08 -8.99
C CYS A 73 5.26 2.07 -8.82
N SER A 74 4.58 3.06 -9.39
CA SER A 74 3.11 3.11 -9.39
C SER A 74 2.57 1.98 -10.26
N ILE A 75 1.58 1.25 -9.76
CA ILE A 75 0.90 0.15 -10.44
C ILE A 75 -0.60 0.37 -10.44
N THR A 76 -1.32 -0.41 -11.25
CA THR A 76 -2.78 -0.41 -11.24
C THR A 76 -3.33 -1.19 -10.04
N ALA A 77 -4.56 -0.87 -9.64
CA ALA A 77 -5.30 -1.60 -8.62
C ALA A 77 -5.37 -3.11 -8.92
N GLN A 78 -5.64 -3.49 -10.17
CA GLN A 78 -5.67 -4.90 -10.59
C GLN A 78 -4.35 -5.61 -10.31
N THR A 79 -3.21 -4.99 -10.65
CA THR A 79 -1.89 -5.58 -10.39
C THR A 79 -1.61 -5.67 -8.90
N ALA A 80 -2.02 -4.68 -8.11
CA ALA A 80 -1.83 -4.65 -6.67
C ALA A 80 -2.66 -5.73 -5.96
N PHE A 81 -3.91 -5.93 -6.36
CA PHE A 81 -4.77 -6.95 -5.77
C PHE A 81 -4.47 -8.35 -6.29
N LYS A 82 -3.93 -8.48 -7.51
CA LYS A 82 -3.46 -9.78 -8.04
C LYS A 82 -2.19 -10.24 -7.33
N SER A 83 -1.22 -9.35 -7.11
CA SER A 83 -0.07 -9.69 -6.25
C SER A 83 -0.51 -9.93 -4.80
N ALA A 84 -1.60 -9.27 -4.37
CA ALA A 84 -2.22 -9.50 -3.08
C ALA A 84 -3.29 -10.63 -3.03
N ASP A 85 -3.51 -11.44 -4.10
CA ASP A 85 -4.68 -12.33 -4.32
C ASP A 85 -5.81 -12.09 -3.33
N VAL A 86 -6.56 -11.05 -3.61
CA VAL A 86 -7.97 -11.02 -3.24
C VAL A 86 -8.68 -11.83 -4.34
N GLU A 87 -8.64 -13.16 -4.27
CA GLU A 87 -9.50 -14.02 -5.09
C GLU A 87 -10.95 -13.85 -4.61
N GLY A 88 -11.64 -12.88 -5.21
CA GLY A 88 -13.05 -12.61 -4.92
C GLY A 88 -13.62 -11.65 -5.94
N HIS A 89 -14.09 -12.23 -7.06
CA HIS A 89 -14.97 -11.66 -8.09
C HIS A 89 -15.29 -10.15 -7.96
N PHE A 90 -14.74 -9.35 -8.89
CA PHE A 90 -15.26 -8.03 -9.24
C PHE A 90 -16.61 -8.15 -9.95
#